data_AF-A0A133NJ92-F1
#
_entry.id   AF-A0A133NJ92-F1
#
_cell.length_a   1.000
_cell.length_b   1.000
_cell.length_c   1.000
_cell.angle_alpha   90.00
_cell.angle_beta   90.00
_cell.angle_gamma   90.00
#
_symmetry.space_group_name_H-M   'P 1'
#
loop_
_entity.id
_entity.type
_entity.pdbx_description
1 polymer ?
#
loop_
_entity_poly.entity_id
_entity_poly.type
_entity_poly.pdbx_seq_one_letter_code
_entity_poly.pdbx_strand_id
1 'polypeptide(L)'
;MIQYYSILKGALFMLEKELRKKVIGKNGLSNSLLALKIVFDLIPQILLVYLISSLITNNISEDNLKYIFLGIFTSFVLKGVFYYFATKVAHDKAYEKLTELRLDIIGHLKKLSLGFFKEHNTGELTNIVQHDVEQVEVYLAHGLPEIMSVTL
;
A
#
# COMPACT_ATOMS: atom_id res chain seq x y z
N MET A 1 -0.73 -4.68 41.08
CA MET A 1 -0.04 -5.22 39.89
C MET A 1 -0.90 -5.18 38.63
N ILE A 2 -2.16 -5.67 38.66
CA ILE A 2 -3.07 -5.73 37.50
C ILE A 2 -3.41 -4.34 36.92
N GLN A 3 -3.71 -3.36 37.77
CA GLN A 3 -4.01 -1.97 37.36
C GLN A 3 -2.84 -1.33 36.57
N TYR A 4 -1.60 -1.52 37.06
CA TYR A 4 -0.40 -0.96 36.44
C TYR A 4 -0.14 -1.57 35.06
N TYR A 5 -0.32 -2.89 34.92
CA TYR A 5 -0.20 -3.56 33.64
C TYR A 5 -1.24 -3.08 32.61
N SER A 6 -2.48 -2.85 33.05
CA SER A 6 -3.54 -2.31 32.20
C SER A 6 -3.22 -0.90 31.69
N ILE A 7 -2.71 -0.02 32.57
CA ILE A 7 -2.33 1.34 32.21
C ILE A 7 -1.13 1.35 31.25
N LEU A 8 -0.11 0.54 31.52
CA LEU A 8 1.08 0.45 30.67
C LEU A 8 0.75 -0.08 29.27
N LYS A 9 -0.10 -1.12 29.20
CA LYS A 9 -0.59 -1.68 27.93
C LYS A 9 -1.42 -0.66 27.14
N GLY A 10 -2.24 0.13 27.84
CA GLY A 10 -3.00 1.23 27.24
C GLY A 10 -2.09 2.32 26.65
N ALA A 11 -1.06 2.74 27.39
CA ALA A 11 -0.10 3.75 26.93
C ALA A 11 0.72 3.26 25.72
N LEU A 12 1.19 2.01 25.75
CA LEU A 12 1.91 1.39 24.63
C LEU A 12 1.04 1.34 23.37
N PHE A 13 -0.22 0.92 23.53
CA PHE A 13 -1.18 0.84 22.43
C PHE A 13 -1.48 2.22 21.82
N MET A 14 -1.61 3.25 22.65
CA MET A 14 -1.80 4.62 22.18
C MET A 14 -0.59 5.14 21.40
N LEU A 15 0.62 4.88 21.89
CA LEU A 15 1.86 5.25 21.21
C LEU A 15 2.00 4.56 19.85
N GLU A 16 1.72 3.26 19.79
CA GLU A 16 1.72 2.48 18.55
C GLU A 16 0.74 3.07 17.52
N LYS A 17 -0.48 3.43 17.97
CA LYS A 17 -1.50 4.00 17.09
C LYS A 17 -1.10 5.36 16.54
N GLU A 18 -0.46 6.21 17.34
CA GLU A 18 0.06 7.51 16.89
C GLU A 18 1.21 7.35 15.91
N LEU A 19 2.16 6.46 16.20
CA LEU A 19 3.27 6.12 15.29
C LEU A 19 2.73 5.58 13.97
N ARG A 20 1.80 4.63 14.01
CA ARG A 20 1.16 4.07 12.83
C ARG A 20 0.46 5.16 12.01
N LYS A 21 -0.29 6.06 12.65
CA LYS A 21 -0.98 7.16 11.96
C LYS A 21 0.01 8.14 11.31
N LYS A 22 1.13 8.42 11.98
CA LYS A 22 2.20 9.28 11.47
C LYS A 22 2.88 8.66 10.24
N VAL A 23 3.18 7.37 10.31
CA VAL A 23 3.94 6.62 9.29
C VAL A 23 3.09 6.30 8.04
N ILE A 24 1.80 5.96 8.20
CA ILE A 24 0.95 5.55 7.08
C ILE A 24 0.51 6.72 6.18
N GLY A 25 0.45 7.94 6.72
CA GLY A 25 0.05 9.13 5.95
C GLY A 25 -1.34 9.03 5.30
N LYS A 26 -1.69 9.99 4.42
CA LYS A 26 -2.94 9.96 3.64
C LYS A 26 -2.66 9.48 2.21
N ASN A 27 -3.21 8.31 1.84
CA ASN A 27 -3.00 7.70 0.52
C ASN A 27 -4.20 7.82 -0.44
N GLY A 28 -5.03 8.86 -0.30
CA GLY A 28 -6.27 9.03 -1.07
C GLY A 28 -6.13 8.85 -2.59
N LEU A 29 -5.11 9.47 -3.20
CA LEU A 29 -4.86 9.37 -4.65
C LEU A 29 -4.56 7.94 -5.11
N SER A 30 -3.67 7.22 -4.43
CA SER A 30 -3.34 5.83 -4.76
C SER A 30 -4.58 4.94 -4.60
N ASN A 31 -5.36 5.15 -3.52
CA ASN A 31 -6.61 4.41 -3.30
C ASN A 31 -7.65 4.67 -4.39
N SER A 32 -7.79 5.92 -4.87
CA SER A 32 -8.69 6.22 -5.98
C SER A 32 -8.24 5.57 -7.29
N LEU A 33 -6.94 5.51 -7.56
CA LEU A 33 -6.39 4.82 -8.73
C LEU A 33 -6.60 3.29 -8.63
N LEU A 34 -6.46 2.71 -7.43
CA LEU A 34 -6.79 1.30 -7.17
C LEU A 34 -8.28 1.02 -7.41
N ALA A 35 -9.17 1.90 -6.95
CA ALA A 35 -10.60 1.76 -7.21
C ALA A 35 -10.90 1.73 -8.72
N LEU A 36 -10.30 2.64 -9.49
CA LEU A 36 -10.45 2.67 -10.95
C LEU A 36 -9.90 1.38 -11.58
N LYS A 37 -8.72 0.91 -11.15
CA LYS A 37 -8.18 -0.38 -11.58
C LYS A 37 -9.20 -1.50 -11.38
N ILE A 38 -9.86 -1.57 -10.22
CA ILE A 38 -10.85 -2.62 -9.91
C ILE A 38 -12.04 -2.53 -10.87
N VAL A 39 -12.55 -1.34 -11.15
CA VAL A 39 -13.64 -1.15 -12.13
C VAL A 39 -13.24 -1.69 -13.51
N PHE A 40 -12.04 -1.36 -13.99
CA PHE A 40 -11.55 -1.87 -15.26
C PHE A 40 -11.21 -3.37 -15.25
N ASP A 41 -10.98 -3.95 -14.07
CA ASP A 41 -10.77 -5.40 -13.90
C ASP A 41 -12.09 -6.18 -14.07
N LEU A 42 -13.21 -5.59 -13.64
CA LEU A 42 -14.53 -6.22 -13.72
C LEU A 42 -15.13 -6.21 -15.13
N ILE A 43 -14.80 -5.20 -15.95
CA ILE A 43 -15.33 -5.07 -17.31
C ILE A 43 -15.03 -6.31 -18.18
N PRO A 44 -13.78 -6.80 -18.28
CA PRO A 44 -13.47 -8.04 -18.99
C PRO A 44 -14.27 -9.24 -18.50
N GLN A 45 -14.47 -9.38 -17.18
CA GLN A 45 -15.23 -10.49 -16.61
C GLN A 45 -16.71 -10.46 -17.05
N ILE A 46 -17.34 -9.29 -17.02
CA ILE A 46 -18.73 -9.13 -17.47
C ILE A 46 -18.83 -9.39 -18.99
N LEU A 47 -17.94 -8.79 -19.77
CA LEU A 47 -17.90 -8.97 -21.23
C LEU A 47 -17.64 -10.43 -21.63
N LEU A 48 -16.82 -11.15 -20.87
CA LEU A 48 -16.55 -12.56 -21.11
C LEU A 48 -17.78 -13.43 -20.84
N VAL A 49 -18.52 -13.16 -19.76
CA VAL A 49 -19.78 -13.86 -19.47
C VAL A 49 -20.81 -13.60 -20.58
N TYR A 50 -20.92 -12.34 -21.02
CA TYR A 50 -21.80 -11.98 -22.13
C TYR A 50 -21.41 -12.68 -23.44
N LEU A 51 -20.11 -12.73 -23.76
CA LEU A 51 -19.58 -13.43 -24.93
C LEU A 51 -19.97 -14.90 -24.92
N ILE A 52 -19.72 -15.60 -23.79
CA ILE A 52 -20.05 -17.03 -23.65
C ILE A 52 -21.56 -17.25 -23.84
N SER A 53 -22.41 -16.42 -23.24
CA SER A 53 -23.87 -16.51 -23.42
C SER A 53 -24.28 -16.31 -24.88
N SER A 54 -23.67 -15.34 -25.57
CA SER A 54 -23.96 -15.05 -26.98
C SER A 54 -23.61 -16.23 -27.89
N LEU A 55 -22.50 -16.92 -27.59
CA LEU A 55 -22.06 -18.12 -28.31
C LEU A 55 -23.05 -19.29 -28.11
N ILE A 56 -23.50 -19.53 -26.87
CA ILE A 56 -24.44 -20.62 -26.55
C ILE A 56 -25.79 -20.41 -27.25
N THR A 57 -26.29 -19.18 -27.30
CA THR A 57 -27.58 -18.85 -27.93
C THR A 57 -27.47 -18.75 -29.46
N ASN A 58 -26.29 -18.95 -30.06
CA ASN A 58 -26.00 -18.70 -31.48
C ASN A 58 -26.38 -17.29 -31.95
N ASN A 59 -26.44 -16.32 -31.04
CA ASN A 59 -26.77 -14.93 -31.34
C ASN A 59 -25.47 -14.18 -31.63
N ILE A 60 -24.75 -14.59 -32.67
CA ILE A 60 -23.43 -14.07 -33.00
C ILE A 60 -23.55 -13.14 -34.19
N SER A 61 -23.43 -11.83 -33.94
CA SER A 61 -23.20 -10.83 -34.97
C SER A 61 -21.71 -10.47 -34.99
N GLU A 62 -21.07 -10.47 -36.16
CA GLU A 62 -19.63 -10.17 -36.29
C GLU A 62 -19.25 -8.81 -35.69
N ASP A 63 -20.10 -7.79 -35.85
CA ASP A 63 -19.84 -6.46 -35.31
C ASP A 63 -19.90 -6.46 -33.77
N ASN A 64 -20.84 -7.20 -33.18
CA ASN A 64 -20.95 -7.32 -31.72
C ASN A 64 -19.69 -7.99 -31.12
N LEU A 65 -19.16 -9.01 -31.79
CA LEU A 65 -17.90 -9.65 -31.39
C LEU A 65 -16.72 -8.67 -31.41
N LYS A 66 -16.58 -7.88 -32.49
CA LYS A 66 -15.49 -6.88 -32.59
C LYS A 66 -15.53 -5.89 -31.43
N TYR A 67 -16.71 -5.38 -31.07
CA TYR A 67 -16.84 -4.45 -29.95
C TYR A 67 -16.55 -5.10 -28.59
N ILE A 68 -16.94 -6.36 -28.39
CA ILE A 68 -16.62 -7.10 -27.16
C ILE A 68 -15.10 -7.26 -27.03
N PHE A 69 -14.41 -7.73 -28.07
CA PHE A 69 -12.96 -7.91 -28.05
C PHE A 69 -12.23 -6.57 -27.85
N LEU A 70 -12.68 -5.51 -28.52
CA LEU A 70 -12.12 -4.18 -28.34
C LEU A 70 -12.31 -3.66 -26.92
N GLY A 71 -13.48 -3.90 -26.32
CA GLY A 71 -13.79 -3.56 -24.93
C GLY A 71 -12.89 -4.29 -23.93
N ILE A 72 -12.71 -5.61 -24.12
CA ILE A 72 -11.80 -6.43 -23.29
C ILE A 72 -10.36 -5.91 -23.43
N PHE A 73 -9.87 -5.70 -24.65
CA PHE A 73 -8.51 -5.21 -24.86
C PHE A 73 -8.29 -3.84 -24.20
N THR A 74 -9.19 -2.90 -24.44
CA THR A 74 -9.09 -1.53 -23.90
C THR A 74 -9.14 -1.52 -22.37
N SER A 75 -10.01 -2.33 -21.77
CA SER A 75 -10.11 -2.43 -20.31
C SER A 75 -8.86 -3.04 -19.67
N PHE A 76 -8.22 -4.04 -20.29
CA PHE A 76 -6.93 -4.56 -19.82
C PHE A 76 -5.81 -3.51 -19.89
N VAL A 77 -5.75 -2.73 -20.98
CA VAL A 77 -4.78 -1.64 -21.10
C VAL A 77 -5.00 -0.61 -20.00
N LEU A 78 -6.24 -0.15 -19.80
CA LEU A 78 -6.57 0.83 -18.76
C LEU A 78 -6.30 0.29 -17.35
N LYS A 79 -6.65 -0.97 -17.07
CA LYS A 79 -6.30 -1.66 -15.81
C LYS A 79 -4.79 -1.58 -15.55
N GLY A 80 -3.97 -1.90 -16.54
CA GLY A 80 -2.50 -1.85 -16.41
C GLY A 80 -1.99 -0.44 -16.12
N VAL A 81 -2.52 0.57 -16.83
CA VAL A 81 -2.16 1.98 -16.63
C VAL A 81 -2.51 2.46 -15.22
N PHE A 82 -3.76 2.25 -14.78
CA PHE A 82 -4.18 2.68 -13.43
C PHE A 82 -3.42 1.94 -12.33
N TYR A 83 -3.15 0.64 -12.51
CA TYR A 83 -2.35 -0.12 -11.57
C TYR A 83 -0.92 0.43 -11.46
N TYR A 84 -0.26 0.71 -12.59
CA TYR A 84 1.08 1.29 -12.59
C TYR A 84 1.13 2.62 -11.83
N PHE A 85 0.19 3.53 -12.12
CA PHE A 85 0.15 4.82 -11.43
C PHE A 85 -0.21 4.68 -9.95
N ALA A 86 -1.12 3.77 -9.59
CA ALA A 86 -1.46 3.50 -8.20
C ALA A 86 -0.25 3.05 -7.39
N THR A 87 0.53 2.11 -7.92
CA THR A 87 1.75 1.58 -7.31
C THR A 87 2.83 2.65 -7.24
N LYS A 88 3.05 3.41 -8.33
CA LYS A 88 4.02 4.50 -8.34
C LYS A 88 3.73 5.53 -7.25
N VAL A 89 2.49 6.02 -7.17
CA VAL A 89 2.08 7.00 -6.15
C VAL A 89 2.21 6.43 -4.74
N ALA A 90 1.96 5.14 -4.53
CA ALA A 90 2.17 4.50 -3.24
C ALA A 90 3.65 4.47 -2.84
N HIS A 91 4.56 4.11 -3.76
CA HIS A 91 6.00 4.12 -3.52
C HIS A 91 6.52 5.53 -3.21
N ASP A 92 6.15 6.52 -4.02
CA ASP A 92 6.60 7.91 -3.81
C ASP A 92 6.23 8.40 -2.39
N LYS A 93 5.01 8.08 -1.94
CA LYS A 93 4.56 8.41 -0.57
C LYS A 93 5.25 7.59 0.51
N ALA A 94 5.52 6.31 0.26
CA ALA A 94 6.25 5.47 1.20
C ALA A 94 7.66 6.03 1.42
N TYR A 95 8.38 6.40 0.35
CA TYR A 95 9.72 6.99 0.45
C TYR A 95 9.75 8.32 1.19
N GLU A 96 8.75 9.18 0.99
CA GLU A 96 8.59 10.40 1.78
C GLU A 96 8.48 10.09 3.27
N LYS A 97 7.60 9.14 3.65
CA LYS A 97 7.39 8.75 5.06
C LYS A 97 8.60 8.06 5.67
N LEU A 98 9.33 7.25 4.90
CA LEU A 98 10.57 6.64 5.36
C LEU A 98 11.66 7.67 5.61
N THR A 99 11.74 8.70 4.76
CA THR A 99 12.68 9.80 4.95
C THR A 99 12.37 10.58 6.22
N GLU A 100 11.10 10.91 6.45
CA GLU A 100 10.66 11.53 7.71
C GLU A 100 11.01 10.67 8.92
N LEU A 101 10.74 9.35 8.84
CA LEU A 101 11.05 8.41 9.93
C LEU A 101 12.55 8.36 10.24
N ARG A 102 13.42 8.31 9.22
CA ARG A 102 14.87 8.34 9.41
C ARG A 102 15.32 9.64 10.07
N LEU A 103 14.78 10.78 9.65
CA LEU A 103 15.10 12.08 10.24
C LEU A 103 14.65 12.18 11.69
N ASP A 104 13.47 11.65 12.03
CA ASP A 104 12.97 11.57 13.40
C ASP A 104 13.87 10.72 14.29
N ILE A 105 14.26 9.53 13.83
CA ILE A 105 15.17 8.64 14.56
C ILE A 105 16.51 9.33 14.80
N ILE A 106 17.12 9.90 13.76
CA ILE A 106 18.39 10.63 13.88
C ILE A 106 18.24 11.83 14.83
N GLY A 107 17.14 12.57 14.74
CA GLY A 107 16.83 13.70 15.61
C GLY A 107 16.68 13.29 17.07
N HIS A 108 16.14 12.10 17.34
CA HIS A 108 16.06 11.52 18.68
C HIS A 108 17.44 11.09 19.19
N LEU A 109 18.20 10.34 18.38
CA LEU A 109 19.55 9.88 18.72
C LEU A 109 20.47 11.04 19.13
N LYS A 110 20.41 12.18 18.43
CA LYS A 110 21.19 13.39 18.74
C LYS A 110 20.97 13.96 20.15
N LYS A 111 19.86 13.62 20.80
CA LYS A 111 19.50 14.11 22.15
C LYS A 111 19.87 13.14 23.27
N LEU A 112 20.34 11.93 22.93
CA LEU A 112 20.69 10.91 23.91
C LEU A 112 22.04 11.18 24.56
N SER A 113 22.22 10.68 25.78
CA SER A 113 23.46 10.87 26.55
C SER A 113 24.59 9.98 26.02
N LEU A 114 25.85 10.35 26.31
CA LEU A 114 27.02 9.52 26.01
C LEU A 114 26.96 8.14 26.68
N GLY A 115 26.24 8.00 27.81
CA GLY A 115 26.04 6.70 28.47
C GLY A 115 25.28 5.72 27.57
N PHE A 116 24.25 6.19 26.87
CA PHE A 116 23.51 5.37 25.91
C PHE A 116 24.40 4.83 24.79
N PHE A 117 25.28 5.68 24.24
CA PHE A 117 26.23 5.30 23.18
C PHE A 117 27.38 4.41 23.64
N LYS A 118 27.58 4.24 24.97
CA LYS A 118 28.51 3.23 25.50
C LYS A 118 27.86 1.84 25.56
N GLU A 119 26.55 1.78 25.74
CA GLU A 119 25.79 0.53 25.81
C GLU A 119 25.37 0.02 24.43
N HIS A 120 25.18 0.91 23.46
CA HIS A 120 24.77 0.57 22.10
C HIS A 120 25.87 0.94 21.10
N ASN A 121 26.28 -0.02 20.27
CA ASN A 121 27.33 0.22 19.28
C ASN A 121 26.77 0.93 18.03
N THR A 122 27.65 1.59 17.27
CA THR A 122 27.25 2.34 16.06
C THR A 122 26.61 1.45 14.99
N GLY A 123 27.01 0.18 14.89
CA GLY A 123 26.45 -0.77 13.93
C GLY A 123 24.97 -1.08 14.20
N GLU A 124 24.62 -1.29 15.48
CA GLU A 124 23.24 -1.48 15.92
C GLU A 124 22.35 -0.29 15.55
N LEU A 125 22.79 0.93 15.87
CA LEU A 125 22.03 2.14 15.55
C LEU A 125 21.90 2.36 14.03
N THR A 126 22.93 2.02 13.27
CA THR A 126 22.90 2.09 11.80
C THR A 126 21.92 1.06 11.23
N ASN A 127 21.89 -0.15 11.78
CA ASN A 127 20.93 -1.18 11.39
C ASN A 127 19.49 -0.74 11.62
N ILE A 128 19.20 -0.07 12.74
CA ILE A 128 17.86 0.48 13.00
C ILE A 128 17.48 1.53 11.94
N VAL A 129 18.37 2.47 11.64
CA VAL A 129 18.07 3.55 10.67
C VAL A 129 17.95 3.04 9.23
N GLN A 130 18.66 1.96 8.89
CA GLN A 130 18.69 1.39 7.55
C GLN A 130 17.69 0.23 7.41
N HIS A 131 18.02 -0.93 8.00
CA HIS A 131 17.30 -2.18 7.82
C HIS A 131 15.92 -2.15 8.47
N ASP A 132 15.79 -1.72 9.73
CA ASP A 132 14.47 -1.74 10.39
C ASP A 132 13.50 -0.75 9.74
N VAL A 133 14.01 0.40 9.28
CA VAL A 133 13.20 1.34 8.49
C VAL A 133 12.84 0.76 7.12
N GLU A 134 13.74 0.03 6.46
CA GLU A 134 13.43 -0.64 5.19
C GLU A 134 12.33 -1.71 5.36
N GLN A 135 12.23 -2.38 6.50
CA GLN A 135 11.09 -3.26 6.79
C GLN A 135 9.75 -2.50 6.84
N VAL A 136 9.77 -1.24 7.27
CA VAL A 136 8.59 -0.35 7.19
C VAL A 136 8.23 -0.01 5.74
N GLU A 137 9.22 0.09 4.85
CA GLU A 137 8.99 0.31 3.40
C GLU A 137 8.15 -0.80 2.80
N VAL A 138 8.56 -2.05 3.04
CA VAL A 138 7.87 -3.23 2.51
C VAL A 138 6.38 -3.19 2.88
N TYR A 139 6.08 -2.80 4.12
CA TYR A 139 4.69 -2.62 4.54
C TYR A 139 4.00 -1.43 3.87
N LEU A 140 4.64 -0.25 3.79
CA LEU A 140 4.03 0.96 3.25
C LEU A 140 3.82 0.93 1.73
N ALA A 141 4.79 0.40 0.99
CA ALA A 141 4.82 0.42 -0.47
C ALA A 141 4.13 -0.79 -1.10
N HIS A 142 4.10 -1.94 -0.41
CA HIS A 142 3.51 -3.17 -0.94
C HIS A 142 2.37 -3.68 -0.07
N GLY A 143 2.61 -3.93 1.23
CA GLY A 143 1.61 -4.54 2.10
C GLY A 143 0.32 -3.74 2.22
N LEU A 144 0.42 -2.42 2.43
CA LEU A 144 -0.73 -1.52 2.53
C LEU A 144 -1.52 -1.45 1.22
N PRO A 145 -0.92 -1.11 0.06
CA PRO A 145 -1.63 -1.10 -1.21
C PRO A 145 -2.27 -2.45 -1.57
N GLU A 146 -1.60 -3.57 -1.25
CA GLU A 146 -2.13 -4.91 -1.48
C GLU A 146 -3.37 -5.19 -0.64
N ILE A 147 -3.29 -4.94 0.68
CA ILE A 147 -4.45 -5.09 1.58
C ILE A 147 -5.61 -4.21 1.09
N MET A 148 -5.32 -2.94 0.76
CA MET A 148 -6.32 -2.01 0.25
C MET A 148 -6.95 -2.52 -1.05
N SER A 149 -6.16 -3.06 -1.98
CA SER A 149 -6.68 -3.62 -3.24
C SER A 149 -7.60 -4.84 -3.04
N VAL A 150 -7.52 -5.51 -1.88
CA VAL A 150 -8.39 -6.64 -1.53
C VAL A 150 -9.62 -6.19 -0.75
N THR A 151 -9.51 -5.13 0.07
CA THR A 151 -10.61 -4.65 0.92
C THR A 151 -11.50 -3.60 0.27
N LEU A 152 -11.01 -2.88 -0.74
CA LEU A 152 -11.79 -1.93 -1.54
C LEU A 152 -12.64 -2.66 -2.58
#